data_AF-A0AAE4F236-F1
#
_entry.id   AF-A0AAE4F236-F1
#
_cell.length_a   1.000
_cell.length_b   1.000
_cell.length_c   1.000
_cell.angle_alpha   90.00
_cell.angle_beta   90.00
_cell.angle_gamma   90.00
#
_symmetry.space_group_name_H-M   'P 1'
#
loop_
_entity.id
_entity.type
_entity.pdbx_description
1 polymer ?
#
loop_
_entity_poly.entity_id
_entity_poly.type
_entity_poly.pdbx_seq_one_letter_code
_entity_poly.pdbx_strand_id
1 'polypeptide(L)'
;MVDQAYRMWGFGLGGLVEPHTSTVRYMSDKSIELTRRRVLGGIATVGAASAAAGAGTFAYFSDEETSTGNTIQAGTVDLGSPETSGSQSLGTDLAPGDNFTIQIETTYNGSIDDVDLNLNAQLTDPTVNTETGDNTTDLSAAQFASAFKIDGNDGEAYVQINPEDDGPKDDLLGSDSLAETDINTDLDVSSGDVDDDGNYDVSGVDLNDIVSDGLSGETDYATLQNGDTVRVQISGTLDTDLGNAGQADSVDVQVAFGVQQNGESSQAPSFQ
;
A
#
# COMPACT_ATOMS: atom_id res chain seq x y z
N MET A 1 82.35 45.15 -36.21
CA MET A 1 83.73 44.68 -35.98
C MET A 1 83.58 43.32 -35.33
N VAL A 2 83.90 42.16 -35.90
CA VAL A 2 84.85 41.69 -36.92
C VAL A 2 84.22 40.39 -37.45
N ASP A 3 83.84 40.29 -38.72
CA ASP A 3 84.63 39.86 -39.89
C ASP A 3 84.80 38.32 -40.00
N GLN A 4 84.34 37.84 -41.16
CA GLN A 4 84.81 36.73 -42.01
C GLN A 4 85.37 35.42 -41.42
N ALA A 5 84.92 34.29 -41.97
CA ALA A 5 85.68 33.65 -43.05
C ALA A 5 84.93 32.47 -43.69
N TYR A 6 84.73 32.60 -44.99
CA TYR A 6 84.41 31.55 -45.96
C TYR A 6 85.60 30.58 -46.06
N ARG A 7 85.36 29.26 -46.12
CA ARG A 7 86.26 28.32 -46.83
C ARG A 7 85.47 27.33 -47.67
N MET A 8 85.75 27.41 -48.96
CA MET A 8 85.30 26.60 -50.08
C MET A 8 85.86 25.16 -50.04
N TRP A 9 84.98 24.22 -50.41
CA TRP A 9 85.14 23.12 -51.38
C TRP A 9 86.18 22.00 -51.18
N GLY A 10 85.65 20.76 -51.26
CA GLY A 10 86.37 19.54 -51.59
C GLY A 10 85.38 18.45 -52.04
N PHE A 11 85.29 18.25 -53.36
CA PHE A 11 84.65 17.09 -53.98
C PHE A 11 85.45 15.81 -53.70
N GLY A 12 84.76 14.68 -53.52
CA GLY A 12 85.36 13.35 -53.49
C GLY A 12 84.30 12.26 -53.39
N LEU A 13 84.03 11.60 -54.51
CA LEU A 13 83.10 10.47 -54.69
C LEU A 13 83.46 9.23 -53.85
N GLY A 14 82.42 8.49 -53.45
CA GLY A 14 82.45 7.01 -53.41
C GLY A 14 82.27 6.37 -52.04
N GLY A 15 81.07 5.84 -51.76
CA GLY A 15 80.81 5.03 -50.57
C GLY A 15 79.35 4.57 -50.44
N LEU A 16 79.01 3.51 -51.18
CA LEU A 16 77.95 2.49 -51.01
C LEU A 16 76.93 2.63 -49.84
N VAL A 17 75.62 2.72 -50.20
CA VAL A 17 74.42 1.93 -49.78
C VAL A 17 74.50 1.23 -48.39
N GLU A 18 73.63 1.40 -47.38
CA GLU A 18 72.14 1.30 -47.26
C GLU A 18 71.60 2.02 -45.99
N PRO A 19 70.31 2.44 -45.94
CA PRO A 19 69.69 3.08 -44.76
C PRO A 19 68.92 2.09 -43.85
N HIS A 20 69.13 2.16 -42.52
CA HIS A 20 68.28 1.51 -41.53
C HIS A 20 67.26 2.52 -40.98
N THR A 21 66.04 2.48 -41.50
CA THR A 21 64.92 3.33 -41.06
C THR A 21 64.38 2.86 -39.71
N SER A 22 64.36 3.74 -38.71
CA SER A 22 63.64 3.53 -37.45
C SER A 22 62.16 3.86 -37.64
N THR A 23 61.30 2.85 -37.56
CA THR A 23 59.85 2.99 -37.71
C THR A 23 59.25 3.57 -36.42
N VAL A 24 58.71 4.79 -36.49
CA VAL A 24 57.83 5.36 -35.46
C VAL A 24 56.50 4.61 -35.51
N ARG A 25 56.09 4.00 -34.38
CA ARG A 25 54.75 3.42 -34.25
C ARG A 25 53.71 4.54 -34.15
N TYR A 26 52.85 4.65 -35.15
CA TYR A 26 51.61 5.44 -35.06
C TYR A 26 50.63 4.74 -34.11
N MET A 27 50.13 5.47 -33.11
CA MET A 27 48.89 5.10 -32.44
C MET A 27 47.74 5.43 -33.40
N SER A 28 46.99 4.42 -33.81
CA SER A 28 45.79 4.59 -34.63
C SER A 28 44.72 5.32 -33.80
N ASP A 29 44.56 6.62 -34.05
CA ASP A 29 43.45 7.37 -33.52
C ASP A 29 42.20 6.97 -34.32
N LYS A 30 41.38 6.08 -33.76
CA LYS A 30 40.17 5.59 -34.41
C LYS A 30 39.07 6.65 -34.24
N SER A 31 39.07 7.66 -35.10
CA SER A 31 37.98 8.64 -35.17
C SER A 31 36.70 7.94 -35.64
N ILE A 32 35.72 7.78 -34.75
CA ILE A 32 34.40 7.29 -35.12
C ILE A 32 33.70 8.37 -35.96
N GLU A 33 33.66 8.19 -37.28
CA GLU A 33 32.85 9.06 -38.15
C GLU A 33 31.36 8.78 -37.92
N LEU A 34 30.72 9.66 -37.16
CA LEU A 34 29.28 9.65 -36.92
C LEU A 34 28.57 10.33 -38.09
N THR A 35 28.07 9.53 -39.02
CA THR A 35 27.21 10.04 -40.10
C THR A 35 25.85 10.40 -39.52
N ARG A 36 25.25 11.51 -39.98
CA ARG A 36 23.91 11.96 -39.55
C ARG A 36 22.87 10.84 -39.59
N ARG A 37 22.95 9.94 -40.58
CA ARG A 37 22.09 8.75 -40.72
C ARG A 37 22.27 7.72 -39.61
N ARG A 38 23.48 7.54 -39.08
CA ARG A 38 23.74 6.64 -37.93
C ARG A 38 23.22 7.24 -36.64
N VAL A 39 23.37 8.55 -36.45
CA VAL A 39 22.81 9.27 -35.30
C VAL A 39 21.27 9.26 -35.34
N LEU A 40 20.68 9.56 -36.50
CA LEU A 40 19.23 9.46 -36.73
C LEU A 40 18.69 8.04 -36.52
N GLY A 41 19.41 7.03 -37.00
CA GLY A 41 19.07 5.63 -36.76
C GLY A 41 19.08 5.27 -35.28
N GLY A 42 20.06 5.77 -34.51
CA GLY A 42 20.16 5.57 -33.07
C GLY A 42 19.02 6.25 -32.30
N ILE A 43 18.69 7.50 -32.62
CA ILE A 43 17.56 8.22 -31.99
C ILE A 43 16.22 7.54 -32.32
N ALA A 44 16.04 7.09 -33.56
CA ALA A 44 14.82 6.39 -33.95
C ALA A 44 14.67 5.04 -33.24
N THR A 45 15.75 4.30 -33.01
CA THR A 45 15.71 3.02 -32.28
C THR A 45 15.47 3.23 -30.78
N VAL A 46 16.10 4.23 -30.17
CA VAL A 46 15.83 4.59 -28.77
C VAL A 46 14.38 5.06 -28.63
N GLY A 47 13.89 5.94 -29.50
CA GLY A 47 12.50 6.41 -29.48
C GLY A 47 11.48 5.29 -29.67
N ALA A 48 11.74 4.34 -30.58
CA ALA A 48 10.89 3.18 -30.77
C ALA A 48 10.92 2.21 -29.58
N ALA A 49 12.10 1.98 -28.98
CA ALA A 49 12.23 1.15 -27.78
C ALA A 49 11.55 1.80 -26.57
N SER A 50 11.70 3.12 -26.38
CA SER A 50 11.01 3.89 -25.34
C SER A 50 9.50 3.91 -25.54
N ALA A 51 9.02 4.04 -26.78
CA ALA A 51 7.60 3.96 -27.08
C ALA A 51 7.04 2.54 -26.86
N ALA A 52 7.80 1.49 -27.18
CA ALA A 52 7.40 0.11 -26.94
C ALA A 52 7.39 -0.25 -25.44
N ALA A 53 8.39 0.22 -24.69
CA ALA A 53 8.43 0.08 -23.23
C ALA A 53 7.27 0.86 -22.58
N GLY A 54 7.08 2.14 -22.95
CA GLY A 54 6.00 2.97 -22.43
C GLY A 54 4.60 2.49 -22.82
N ALA A 55 4.41 2.00 -24.06
CA ALA A 55 3.14 1.42 -24.49
C ALA A 55 2.88 0.04 -23.88
N GLY A 56 3.92 -0.75 -23.61
CA GLY A 56 3.81 -2.04 -22.91
C GLY A 56 3.40 -1.85 -21.45
N THR A 57 4.03 -0.90 -20.76
CA THR A 57 3.67 -0.52 -19.39
C THR A 57 2.28 0.13 -19.35
N PHE A 58 1.94 0.99 -20.31
CA PHE A 58 0.59 1.57 -20.38
C PHE A 58 -0.48 0.51 -20.65
N ALA A 59 -0.25 -0.47 -21.53
CA ALA A 59 -1.21 -1.55 -21.77
C ALA A 59 -1.34 -2.50 -20.56
N TYR A 60 -0.30 -2.64 -19.75
CA TYR A 60 -0.34 -3.41 -18.50
C TYR A 60 -1.15 -2.68 -17.41
N PHE A 61 -1.06 -1.34 -17.35
CA PHE A 61 -1.80 -0.51 -16.38
C PHE A 61 -3.16 0.01 -16.89
N SER A 62 -3.44 -0.09 -18.19
CA SER A 62 -4.71 0.32 -18.80
C SER A 62 -5.62 -0.85 -19.10
N ASP A 63 -5.28 -2.06 -18.66
CA ASP A 63 -6.31 -3.10 -18.63
C ASP A 63 -7.32 -2.65 -17.58
N GLU A 64 -8.47 -2.21 -18.06
CA GLU A 64 -9.59 -1.77 -17.25
C GLU A 64 -10.28 -3.07 -16.79
N GLU A 65 -9.63 -3.79 -15.89
CA GLU A 65 -10.27 -4.82 -15.07
C GLU A 65 -11.35 -4.08 -14.29
N THR A 66 -12.54 -4.09 -14.87
CA THR A 66 -13.71 -3.55 -14.21
C THR A 66 -14.02 -4.54 -13.10
N SER A 67 -13.48 -4.31 -11.90
CA SER A 67 -13.91 -5.02 -10.69
C SER A 67 -15.34 -4.57 -10.36
N THR A 68 -16.29 -5.04 -11.17
CA THR A 68 -17.71 -4.85 -10.91
C THR A 68 -18.08 -5.72 -9.72
N GLY A 69 -17.98 -5.15 -8.53
CA GLY A 69 -18.45 -5.77 -7.29
C GLY A 69 -17.39 -6.56 -6.56
N ASN A 70 -16.35 -5.89 -6.06
CA ASN A 70 -15.59 -6.42 -4.94
C ASN A 70 -16.43 -6.27 -3.66
N THR A 71 -17.54 -7.01 -3.58
CA THR A 71 -18.31 -7.16 -2.36
C THR A 71 -17.59 -8.20 -1.53
N ILE A 72 -16.66 -7.74 -0.69
CA ILE A 72 -16.05 -8.59 0.32
C ILE A 72 -17.19 -9.13 1.19
N GLN A 73 -17.29 -10.46 1.27
CA GLN A 73 -18.42 -11.17 1.85
C GLN A 73 -18.49 -10.93 3.37
N ALA A 74 -19.64 -10.44 3.85
CA ALA A 74 -19.90 -10.25 5.27
C ALA A 74 -19.72 -11.55 6.06
N GLY A 75 -18.98 -11.48 7.18
CA GLY A 75 -18.84 -12.59 8.12
C GLY A 75 -19.96 -12.54 9.15
N THR A 76 -20.81 -13.57 9.20
CA THR A 76 -21.83 -13.72 10.25
C THR A 76 -21.42 -14.82 11.23
N VAL A 77 -21.38 -14.48 12.52
CA VAL A 77 -21.00 -15.41 13.60
C VAL A 77 -22.11 -15.46 14.67
N ASP A 78 -22.34 -16.62 15.29
CA ASP A 78 -23.34 -16.78 16.37
C ASP A 78 -22.66 -16.64 17.75
N LEU A 79 -23.11 -15.69 18.58
CA LEU A 79 -22.61 -15.47 19.94
C LEU A 79 -23.42 -16.27 20.96
N GLY A 80 -23.24 -17.59 20.93
CA GLY A 80 -23.77 -18.54 21.93
C GLY A 80 -22.81 -18.84 23.09
N SER A 81 -21.56 -18.38 22.99
CA SER A 81 -20.50 -18.46 24.00
C SER A 81 -20.18 -17.04 24.52
N PRO A 82 -19.50 -16.88 25.67
CA PRO A 82 -19.21 -15.54 26.20
C PRO A 82 -18.38 -14.67 25.26
N GLU A 83 -17.65 -15.29 24.32
CA GLU A 83 -16.86 -14.60 23.30
C GLU A 83 -17.00 -15.32 21.95
N THR A 84 -16.96 -14.56 20.86
CA THR A 84 -16.88 -15.06 19.48
C THR A 84 -16.14 -14.07 18.61
N SER A 85 -15.52 -14.49 17.49
CA SER A 85 -14.81 -13.58 16.59
C SER A 85 -15.12 -13.85 15.12
N GLY A 86 -15.24 -12.78 14.35
CA GLY A 86 -15.34 -12.79 12.89
C GLY A 86 -14.10 -12.19 12.26
N SER A 87 -13.77 -12.63 11.04
CA SER A 87 -12.66 -12.10 10.25
C SER A 87 -13.13 -11.81 8.84
N GLN A 88 -12.60 -10.76 8.24
CA GLN A 88 -12.82 -10.42 6.84
C GLN A 88 -11.52 -9.94 6.19
N SER A 89 -11.19 -10.53 5.04
CA SER A 89 -9.96 -10.24 4.30
C SER A 89 -10.16 -9.15 3.27
N LEU A 90 -9.21 -8.22 3.18
CA LEU A 90 -9.09 -7.22 2.13
C LEU A 90 -7.80 -7.48 1.34
N GLY A 91 -7.92 -7.76 0.04
CA GLY A 91 -6.82 -8.06 -0.89
C GLY A 91 -6.97 -9.47 -1.51
N THR A 92 -6.94 -9.63 -2.84
CA THR A 92 -5.72 -9.66 -3.70
C THR A 92 -5.78 -8.83 -4.97
N ASP A 93 -6.96 -8.30 -5.28
CA ASP A 93 -7.29 -7.69 -6.56
C ASP A 93 -7.74 -6.22 -6.40
N LEU A 94 -7.39 -5.60 -5.26
CA LEU A 94 -7.69 -4.19 -4.98
C LEU A 94 -6.66 -3.29 -5.68
N ALA A 95 -7.14 -2.37 -6.51
CA ALA A 95 -6.34 -1.33 -7.15
C ALA A 95 -6.47 0.00 -6.38
N PRO A 96 -5.44 0.88 -6.42
CA PRO A 96 -5.54 2.22 -5.85
C PRO A 96 -6.79 2.97 -6.36
N GLY A 97 -7.57 3.51 -5.42
CA GLY A 97 -8.87 4.15 -5.68
C GLY A 97 -10.09 3.22 -5.58
N ASP A 98 -9.91 1.92 -5.38
CA ASP A 98 -11.02 0.99 -5.21
C ASP A 98 -11.76 1.22 -3.89
N ASN A 99 -13.08 1.09 -3.92
CA ASN A 99 -13.89 1.12 -2.72
C ASN A 99 -13.82 -0.23 -2.01
N PHE A 100 -13.88 -0.19 -0.67
CA PHE A 100 -13.99 -1.39 0.15
C PHE A 100 -15.15 -1.28 1.14
N THR A 101 -15.59 -2.43 1.63
CA THR A 101 -16.55 -2.51 2.73
C THR A 101 -16.21 -3.73 3.57
N ILE A 102 -16.01 -3.48 4.85
CA ILE A 102 -15.94 -4.47 5.90
C ILE A 102 -17.31 -4.50 6.59
N GLN A 103 -17.88 -5.69 6.75
CA GLN A 103 -19.10 -5.92 7.50
C GLN A 103 -18.95 -7.22 8.28
N ILE A 104 -18.84 -7.11 9.60
CA ILE A 104 -18.78 -8.25 10.52
C ILE A 104 -19.98 -8.16 11.44
N GLU A 105 -20.74 -9.25 11.49
CA GLU A 105 -21.99 -9.32 12.26
C GLU A 105 -21.99 -10.49 13.23
N THR A 106 -22.63 -10.26 14.38
CA THR A 106 -22.98 -11.35 15.28
C THR A 106 -24.35 -11.18 15.90
N THR A 107 -25.02 -12.28 16.23
CA THR A 107 -26.28 -12.28 16.97
C THR A 107 -26.05 -12.87 18.35
N TYR A 108 -26.48 -12.16 19.39
CA TYR A 108 -26.46 -12.65 20.76
C TYR A 108 -27.63 -13.60 21.00
N ASN A 109 -27.34 -14.89 21.15
CA ASN A 109 -28.35 -15.95 21.36
C ASN A 109 -28.32 -16.52 22.79
N GLY A 110 -27.89 -15.72 23.76
CA GLY A 110 -27.80 -16.11 25.17
C GLY A 110 -29.16 -16.21 25.86
N SER A 111 -29.18 -16.74 27.09
CA SER A 111 -30.42 -16.92 27.88
C SER A 111 -30.70 -15.78 28.87
N ILE A 112 -29.88 -14.73 28.88
CA ILE A 112 -29.91 -13.64 29.85
C ILE A 112 -30.00 -12.33 29.08
N ASP A 113 -30.93 -11.48 29.47
CA ASP A 113 -31.07 -10.14 28.91
C ASP A 113 -30.26 -9.13 29.73
N ASP A 114 -30.08 -7.92 29.21
CA ASP A 114 -29.31 -6.83 29.84
C ASP A 114 -27.86 -7.23 30.11
N VAL A 115 -27.18 -7.79 29.09
CA VAL A 115 -25.74 -8.06 29.13
C VAL A 115 -24.98 -6.93 28.44
N ASP A 116 -23.77 -6.64 28.93
CA ASP A 116 -22.90 -5.65 28.34
C ASP A 116 -22.07 -6.28 27.22
N LEU A 117 -21.98 -5.58 26.09
CA LEU A 117 -21.19 -5.92 24.91
C LEU A 117 -19.78 -5.35 25.08
N ASN A 118 -18.78 -6.19 24.89
CA ASN A 118 -17.39 -5.80 24.79
C ASN A 118 -16.91 -6.10 23.37
N LEU A 119 -16.07 -5.23 22.82
CA LEU A 119 -15.50 -5.37 21.49
C LEU A 119 -13.99 -5.42 21.56
N ASN A 120 -13.38 -6.13 20.63
CA ASN A 120 -11.95 -6.03 20.39
C ASN A 120 -11.70 -6.22 18.90
N ALA A 121 -10.84 -5.41 18.31
CA ALA A 121 -10.49 -5.52 16.92
C ALA A 121 -8.96 -5.56 16.75
N GLN A 122 -8.53 -6.27 15.71
CA GLN A 122 -7.12 -6.34 15.32
C GLN A 122 -6.97 -6.49 13.81
N LEU A 123 -5.83 -6.04 13.31
CA LEU A 123 -5.35 -6.29 11.96
C LEU A 123 -4.35 -7.44 11.98
N THR A 124 -4.46 -8.34 11.01
CA THR A 124 -3.52 -9.45 10.85
C THR A 124 -3.17 -9.67 9.40
N ASP A 125 -1.98 -10.21 9.14
CA ASP A 125 -1.66 -10.68 7.79
C ASP A 125 -2.58 -11.88 7.43
N PRO A 126 -3.06 -11.96 6.19
CA PRO A 126 -3.93 -13.04 5.78
C PRO A 126 -3.23 -14.39 5.87
N THR A 127 -3.99 -15.40 6.28
CA THR A 127 -3.49 -16.77 6.44
C THR A 127 -3.06 -17.44 5.12
N VAL A 128 -3.39 -16.85 3.97
CA VAL A 128 -2.99 -17.31 2.64
C VAL A 128 -2.35 -16.15 1.89
N ASN A 129 -1.02 -16.15 1.80
CA ASN A 129 -0.31 -15.28 0.84
C ASN A 129 -0.66 -15.72 -0.57
N THR A 130 -1.53 -14.95 -1.20
CA THR A 130 -1.90 -15.07 -2.60
C THR A 130 -1.08 -14.15 -3.50
N GLU A 131 0.01 -13.59 -2.97
CA GLU A 131 1.05 -12.81 -3.68
C GLU A 131 1.38 -13.39 -5.05
N THR A 132 0.66 -12.95 -6.09
CA THR A 132 1.00 -13.21 -7.48
C THR A 132 1.65 -11.97 -8.08
N GLY A 133 2.71 -11.50 -7.43
CA GLY A 133 3.46 -10.31 -7.80
C GLY A 133 4.70 -10.17 -6.93
N ASP A 134 5.73 -9.53 -7.47
CA ASP A 134 6.89 -9.04 -6.70
C ASP A 134 6.69 -7.51 -6.66
N ASN A 135 6.03 -7.01 -5.62
CA ASN A 135 6.11 -5.60 -5.29
C ASN A 135 7.46 -5.37 -4.58
N THR A 136 8.01 -4.16 -4.66
CA THR A 136 9.33 -3.89 -4.05
C THR A 136 9.26 -3.64 -2.53
N THR A 137 8.07 -3.79 -1.95
CA THR A 137 7.68 -3.34 -0.60
C THR A 137 6.67 -4.34 -0.02
N ASP A 138 7.05 -5.04 1.04
CA ASP A 138 6.19 -5.98 1.77
C ASP A 138 5.63 -5.23 2.98
N LEU A 139 4.46 -4.58 2.84
CA LEU A 139 3.84 -3.84 3.93
C LEU A 139 3.22 -4.82 4.93
N SER A 140 3.42 -4.57 6.23
CA SER A 140 2.66 -5.30 7.25
C SER A 140 1.17 -4.98 7.16
N ALA A 141 0.30 -5.86 7.69
CA ALA A 141 -1.13 -5.61 7.79
C ALA A 141 -1.51 -4.22 8.31
N ALA A 142 -0.81 -3.70 9.33
CA ALA A 142 -1.07 -2.36 9.86
C ALA A 142 -0.68 -1.24 8.88
N GLN A 143 0.45 -1.39 8.19
CA GLN A 143 0.92 -0.43 7.19
C GLN A 143 0.09 -0.48 5.91
N PHE A 144 -0.43 -1.64 5.54
CA PHE A 144 -1.35 -1.76 4.41
C PHE A 144 -2.74 -1.23 4.79
N ALA A 145 -3.18 -1.44 6.03
CA ALA A 145 -4.45 -0.91 6.53
C ALA A 145 -4.48 0.62 6.55
N SER A 146 -3.36 1.29 6.87
CA SER A 146 -3.31 2.75 6.78
C SER A 146 -3.53 3.25 5.35
N ALA A 147 -3.40 2.42 4.32
CA ALA A 147 -3.75 2.83 2.96
C ALA A 147 -5.25 2.92 2.68
N PHE A 148 -6.10 2.42 3.58
CA PHE A 148 -7.54 2.45 3.42
C PHE A 148 -8.12 3.68 4.11
N LYS A 149 -8.46 4.69 3.31
CA LYS A 149 -9.05 5.95 3.77
C LYS A 149 -10.53 5.77 4.08
N ILE A 150 -10.94 6.24 5.26
CA ILE A 150 -12.35 6.40 5.64
C ILE A 150 -12.65 7.89 5.65
N ASP A 151 -13.08 8.42 4.50
CA ASP A 151 -13.45 9.83 4.38
C ASP A 151 -14.95 10.01 4.65
N GLY A 152 -15.34 10.98 5.48
CA GLY A 152 -16.77 11.17 5.81
C GLY A 152 -17.71 11.55 4.64
N ASN A 153 -17.20 11.65 3.39
CA ASN A 153 -18.04 11.87 2.20
C ASN A 153 -18.40 10.56 1.49
N ASP A 154 -17.49 9.58 1.43
CA ASP A 154 -17.68 8.32 0.70
C ASP A 154 -17.40 7.06 1.56
N GLY A 155 -16.94 7.25 2.80
CA GLY A 155 -16.69 6.24 3.82
C GLY A 155 -17.55 6.44 5.08
N GLU A 156 -17.76 5.33 5.81
CA GLU A 156 -18.49 5.30 7.07
C GLU A 156 -17.82 4.26 7.98
N ALA A 157 -17.75 4.54 9.27
CA ALA A 157 -17.33 3.55 10.28
C ALA A 157 -18.32 3.59 11.43
N TYR A 158 -18.95 2.46 11.76
CA TYR A 158 -19.97 2.42 12.79
C TYR A 158 -20.15 1.04 13.41
N VAL A 159 -20.69 1.05 14.63
CA VAL A 159 -21.27 -0.12 15.28
C VAL A 159 -22.77 0.09 15.40
N GLN A 160 -23.58 -0.89 14.98
CA GLN A 160 -25.03 -0.78 15.03
C GLN A 160 -25.66 -2.02 15.66
N ILE A 161 -26.62 -1.78 16.55
CA ILE A 161 -27.47 -2.83 17.11
C ILE A 161 -28.74 -2.94 16.27
N ASN A 162 -29.16 -4.17 15.98
CA ASN A 162 -30.33 -4.53 15.18
C ASN A 162 -30.40 -3.76 13.86
N PRO A 163 -29.42 -3.95 12.95
CA PRO A 163 -29.32 -3.18 11.71
C PRO A 163 -30.53 -3.38 10.78
N GLU A 164 -31.26 -4.49 10.88
CA GLU A 164 -32.49 -4.72 10.10
C GLU A 164 -33.67 -3.87 10.57
N ASP A 165 -33.65 -3.42 11.83
CA ASP A 165 -34.70 -2.64 12.48
C ASP A 165 -34.31 -1.17 12.72
N ASP A 166 -33.21 -0.71 12.09
CA ASP A 166 -32.66 0.65 12.26
C ASP A 166 -32.41 0.98 13.75
N GLY A 167 -31.85 0.01 14.48
CA GLY A 167 -31.51 0.20 15.88
C GLY A 167 -30.34 1.17 16.08
N PRO A 168 -29.96 1.42 17.35
CA PRO A 168 -28.98 2.45 17.68
C PRO A 168 -27.65 2.22 16.95
N LYS A 169 -27.17 3.27 16.32
CA LYS A 169 -25.92 3.33 15.54
C LYS A 169 -24.97 4.26 16.27
N ASP A 170 -23.81 3.74 16.65
CA ASP A 170 -22.67 4.54 17.09
C ASP A 170 -21.80 4.88 15.87
N ASP A 171 -21.68 6.17 15.56
CA ASP A 171 -20.83 6.66 14.49
C ASP A 171 -19.42 6.83 15.05
N LEU A 172 -18.50 5.95 14.63
CA LEU A 172 -17.13 5.94 15.11
C LEU A 172 -16.40 7.22 14.70
N LEU A 173 -16.75 7.81 13.55
CA LEU A 173 -16.15 9.08 13.09
C LEU A 173 -16.73 10.30 13.83
N GLY A 174 -17.80 10.10 14.57
CA GLY A 174 -18.54 11.13 15.30
C GLY A 174 -17.82 11.56 16.58
N SER A 175 -17.93 12.85 16.90
CA SER A 175 -17.39 13.41 18.16
C SER A 175 -18.09 12.88 19.43
N ASP A 176 -19.21 12.19 19.25
CA ASP A 176 -20.01 11.54 20.29
C ASP A 176 -19.89 10.01 20.26
N SER A 177 -18.88 9.48 19.56
CA SER A 177 -18.59 8.04 19.53
C SER A 177 -18.47 7.46 20.94
N LEU A 178 -18.92 6.21 21.09
CA LEU A 178 -18.77 5.44 22.31
C LEU A 178 -17.35 4.84 22.48
N ALA A 179 -16.48 4.97 21.49
CA ALA A 179 -15.08 4.52 21.58
C ALA A 179 -14.33 5.22 22.72
N GLU A 180 -13.44 4.49 23.40
CA GLU A 180 -12.61 5.03 24.48
C GLU A 180 -11.65 6.12 23.97
N THR A 181 -11.23 6.03 22.71
CA THR A 181 -10.33 7.00 22.07
C THR A 181 -11.04 7.73 20.93
N ASP A 182 -10.88 9.05 20.89
CA ASP A 182 -11.41 9.87 19.81
C ASP A 182 -10.54 9.68 18.54
N ILE A 183 -11.06 8.90 17.61
CA ILE A 183 -10.44 8.59 16.31
C ILE A 183 -10.36 9.78 15.37
N ASN A 184 -11.04 10.89 15.67
CA ASN A 184 -10.96 12.14 14.90
C ASN A 184 -9.80 13.03 15.37
N THR A 185 -8.98 12.60 16.34
CA THR A 185 -7.94 13.43 16.96
C THR A 185 -6.57 13.40 16.31
N ASP A 186 -6.30 12.47 15.39
CA ASP A 186 -5.00 12.36 14.72
C ASP A 186 -5.09 12.61 13.21
N LEU A 187 -5.62 13.79 12.85
CA LEU A 187 -5.58 14.28 11.47
C LEU A 187 -4.13 14.66 11.10
N ASP A 188 -3.21 13.71 10.99
CA ASP A 188 -1.91 13.96 10.37
C ASP A 188 -2.15 14.05 8.85
N VAL A 189 -2.24 15.29 8.37
CA VAL A 189 -2.35 15.59 6.94
C VAL A 189 -0.96 15.51 6.33
N SER A 190 -0.40 14.32 6.36
CA SER A 190 0.83 13.99 5.68
C SER A 190 0.47 13.29 4.37
N SER A 191 1.25 13.61 3.35
CA SER A 191 1.05 13.17 1.97
C SER A 191 1.21 11.66 1.88
N GLY A 192 0.44 11.01 0.99
CA GLY A 192 0.46 9.57 0.69
C GLY A 192 1.75 9.06 0.05
N ASP A 193 2.89 9.34 0.66
CA ASP A 193 4.19 8.77 0.35
C ASP A 193 4.54 7.76 1.44
N VAL A 194 5.02 6.57 1.04
CA VAL A 194 5.68 5.65 1.98
C VAL A 194 6.99 6.31 2.41
N ASP A 195 7.16 6.58 3.71
CA ASP A 195 8.42 7.11 4.21
C ASP A 195 9.55 6.06 4.17
N ASP A 196 10.80 6.49 4.39
CA ASP A 196 11.96 5.59 4.37
C ASP A 196 11.89 4.46 5.43
N ASP A 197 10.98 4.57 6.40
CA ASP A 197 10.75 3.60 7.48
C ASP A 197 9.57 2.64 7.15
N GLY A 198 8.96 2.77 5.97
CA GLY A 198 7.87 1.92 5.49
C GLY A 198 6.49 2.32 6.02
N ASN A 199 6.35 3.47 6.67
CA ASN A 199 5.07 3.96 7.13
C ASN A 199 4.30 4.56 5.95
N TYR A 200 3.10 4.03 5.67
CA TYR A 200 2.18 4.66 4.73
C TYR A 200 1.32 5.62 5.52
N ASP A 201 1.52 6.91 5.27
CA ASP A 201 0.88 7.98 6.01
C ASP A 201 -0.20 8.61 5.12
N VAL A 202 -1.45 8.51 5.55
CA VAL A 202 -2.59 9.02 4.81
C VAL A 202 -3.19 10.24 5.50
N SER A 203 -3.50 11.24 4.69
CA SER A 203 -4.33 12.36 5.15
C SER A 203 -5.74 11.87 5.52
N GLY A 204 -6.07 11.83 6.80
CA GLY A 204 -7.43 11.60 7.30
C GLY A 204 -7.49 10.46 8.32
N VAL A 205 -8.70 9.91 8.53
CA VAL A 205 -8.88 8.69 9.34
C VAL A 205 -8.69 7.47 8.44
N ASP A 206 -7.92 6.51 8.91
CA ASP A 206 -7.64 5.28 8.17
C ASP A 206 -8.14 4.02 8.88
N LEU A 207 -8.07 2.87 8.20
CA LEU A 207 -8.56 1.61 8.75
C LEU A 207 -7.77 1.17 9.98
N ASN A 208 -6.48 1.48 10.06
CA ASN A 208 -5.68 1.20 11.24
C ASN A 208 -6.17 2.03 12.43
N ASP A 209 -6.49 3.31 12.26
CA ASP A 209 -7.06 4.15 13.31
C ASP A 209 -8.39 3.59 13.81
N ILE A 210 -9.31 3.27 12.90
CA ILE A 210 -10.62 2.71 13.27
C ILE A 210 -10.46 1.41 14.07
N VAL A 211 -9.55 0.53 13.66
CA VAL A 211 -9.34 -0.76 14.33
C VAL A 211 -8.60 -0.59 15.66
N SER A 212 -7.57 0.24 15.72
CA SER A 212 -6.69 0.37 16.89
C SER A 212 -7.25 1.28 17.97
N ASP A 213 -7.89 2.39 17.59
CA ASP A 213 -8.37 3.42 18.51
C ASP A 213 -9.90 3.42 18.64
N GLY A 214 -10.62 3.01 17.59
CA GLY A 214 -12.09 3.01 17.59
C GLY A 214 -12.76 1.71 18.08
N LEU A 215 -12.06 0.59 18.00
CA LEU A 215 -12.65 -0.75 18.24
C LEU A 215 -11.80 -1.68 19.12
N SER A 216 -10.53 -1.35 19.37
CA SER A 216 -9.63 -2.23 20.11
C SER A 216 -9.87 -2.12 21.60
N GLY A 217 -10.19 -3.24 22.24
CA GLY A 217 -10.27 -3.31 23.70
C GLY A 217 -11.46 -2.62 24.35
N GLU A 218 -12.49 -2.27 23.58
CA GLU A 218 -13.69 -1.59 24.07
C GLU A 218 -14.52 -2.46 25.03
N THR A 219 -14.93 -1.88 26.15
CA THR A 219 -15.68 -2.57 27.21
C THR A 219 -16.94 -1.81 27.57
N ASP A 220 -18.00 -2.53 27.93
CA ASP A 220 -19.32 -1.96 28.26
C ASP A 220 -19.87 -1.06 27.14
N TYR A 221 -19.57 -1.42 25.89
CA TYR A 221 -19.83 -0.64 24.69
C TYR A 221 -21.32 -0.43 24.43
N ALA A 222 -22.14 -1.47 24.65
CA ALA A 222 -23.60 -1.39 24.55
C ALA A 222 -24.27 -2.44 25.45
N THR A 223 -25.57 -2.31 25.68
CA THR A 223 -26.36 -3.34 26.37
C THR A 223 -27.18 -4.14 25.36
N LEU A 224 -27.11 -5.46 25.43
CA LEU A 224 -27.80 -6.39 24.53
C LEU A 224 -28.90 -7.18 25.24
N GLN A 225 -29.94 -7.49 24.46
CA GLN A 225 -31.00 -8.44 24.77
C GLN A 225 -30.82 -9.71 23.94
N ASN A 226 -31.40 -10.83 24.39
CA ASN A 226 -31.44 -12.04 23.58
C ASN A 226 -32.10 -11.77 22.20
N GLY A 227 -31.38 -12.13 21.15
CA GLY A 227 -31.77 -11.94 19.75
C GLY A 227 -31.21 -10.68 19.13
N ASP A 228 -30.56 -9.79 19.90
CA ASP A 228 -29.94 -8.60 19.34
C ASP A 228 -28.78 -8.96 18.41
N THR A 229 -28.73 -8.28 17.27
CA THR A 229 -27.66 -8.42 16.29
C THR A 229 -26.77 -7.20 16.33
N VAL A 230 -25.46 -7.39 16.39
CA VAL A 230 -24.45 -6.33 16.35
C VAL A 230 -23.78 -6.37 14.98
N ARG A 231 -23.68 -5.22 14.33
CA ARG A 231 -22.90 -5.03 13.10
C ARG A 231 -21.76 -4.06 13.38
N VAL A 232 -20.54 -4.45 13.05
CA VAL A 232 -19.44 -3.54 12.81
C VAL A 232 -19.31 -3.37 11.30
N GLN A 233 -19.39 -2.12 10.81
CA GLN A 233 -19.25 -1.81 9.40
C GLN A 233 -18.24 -0.68 9.21
N ILE A 234 -17.30 -0.88 8.28
CA ILE A 234 -16.28 0.09 7.91
C ILE A 234 -16.22 0.12 6.39
N SER A 235 -16.37 1.27 5.77
CA SER A 235 -16.25 1.44 4.32
C SER A 235 -15.45 2.67 3.99
N GLY A 236 -14.82 2.65 2.83
CA GLY A 236 -14.00 3.75 2.36
C GLY A 236 -13.34 3.42 1.02
N THR A 237 -12.19 4.00 0.77
CA THR A 237 -11.42 3.82 -0.47
C THR A 237 -9.97 3.49 -0.19
N LEU A 238 -9.37 2.65 -1.03
CA LEU A 238 -7.93 2.46 -1.05
C LEU A 238 -7.27 3.71 -1.63
N ASP A 239 -6.24 4.25 -0.97
CA ASP A 239 -5.60 5.49 -1.39
C ASP A 239 -5.06 5.37 -2.83
N THR A 240 -5.38 6.36 -3.66
CA THR A 240 -4.89 6.45 -5.04
C THR A 240 -3.38 6.65 -5.13
N ASP A 241 -2.78 7.19 -4.07
CA ASP A 241 -1.34 7.47 -4.00
C ASP A 241 -0.50 6.25 -3.56
N LEU A 242 -1.14 5.14 -3.16
CA LEU A 242 -0.46 3.90 -2.73
C LEU A 242 0.48 3.34 -3.81
N GLY A 243 0.22 3.65 -5.08
CA GLY A 243 1.06 3.26 -6.19
C GLY A 243 1.24 1.74 -6.28
N ASN A 244 2.47 1.29 -6.57
CA ASN A 244 2.80 -0.13 -6.59
C ASN A 244 3.19 -0.66 -5.19
N ALA A 245 3.18 0.19 -4.16
CA ALA A 245 3.77 -0.16 -2.88
C ALA A 245 2.93 -1.21 -2.12
N GLY A 246 1.60 -1.12 -2.21
CA GLY A 246 0.67 -2.12 -1.66
C GLY A 246 0.08 -3.06 -2.69
N GLN A 247 0.64 -3.15 -3.91
CA GLN A 247 0.15 -4.11 -4.91
C GLN A 247 0.46 -5.52 -4.46
N ALA A 248 -0.54 -6.39 -4.39
CA ALA A 248 -0.45 -7.78 -3.90
C ALA A 248 -0.49 -7.93 -2.37
N ASP A 249 -0.18 -6.88 -1.60
CA ASP A 249 -0.38 -6.85 -0.15
C ASP A 249 -1.86 -7.03 0.23
N SER A 250 -2.09 -7.51 1.45
CA SER A 250 -3.41 -7.84 1.93
C SER A 250 -3.51 -7.74 3.46
N VAL A 251 -4.71 -7.53 3.97
CA VAL A 251 -4.98 -7.39 5.41
C VAL A 251 -6.26 -8.09 5.80
N ASP A 252 -6.21 -8.87 6.88
CA ASP A 252 -7.38 -9.42 7.55
C ASP A 252 -7.78 -8.50 8.70
N VAL A 253 -9.06 -8.09 8.70
CA VAL A 253 -9.68 -7.36 9.80
C VAL A 253 -10.47 -8.34 10.64
N GLN A 254 -10.14 -8.42 11.93
CA GLN A 254 -10.81 -9.30 12.88
C GLN A 254 -11.52 -8.50 13.94
N VAL A 255 -12.76 -8.89 14.26
CA VAL A 255 -13.54 -8.34 15.35
C VAL A 255 -13.99 -9.48 16.25
N ALA A 256 -13.63 -9.38 17.53
CA ALA A 256 -14.13 -10.22 18.60
C ALA A 256 -15.24 -9.49 19.38
N PHE A 257 -16.30 -10.23 19.64
CA PHE A 257 -17.46 -9.81 20.42
C PHE A 257 -17.49 -10.62 21.71
N GLY A 258 -17.55 -9.92 22.84
CA GLY A 258 -17.69 -10.48 24.17
C GLY A 258 -19.00 -10.03 24.80
N VAL A 259 -19.59 -10.89 25.63
CA VAL A 259 -20.76 -10.52 26.45
C VAL A 259 -20.50 -10.82 27.90
N GLN A 260 -20.91 -9.89 28.75
CA GLN A 260 -20.74 -9.98 30.19
C GLN A 260 -22.02 -9.56 30.92
N GLN A 261 -22.27 -10.13 32.08
CA GLN A 261 -23.39 -9.69 32.91
C GLN A 261 -23.13 -8.30 33.47
N ASN A 262 -24.15 -7.45 33.43
CA ASN A 262 -24.01 -6.07 33.87
C ASN A 262 -23.59 -5.96 35.34
N GLY A 263 -22.54 -5.16 35.59
CA GLY A 263 -21.97 -4.91 36.92
C GLY A 263 -20.85 -5.86 37.35
N GLU A 264 -20.43 -6.78 36.50
CA GLU A 264 -19.20 -7.55 36.67
C GLU A 264 -17.98 -6.78 36.12
N SER A 265 -16.74 -7.23 36.39
CA SER A 265 -15.54 -6.52 35.92
C SER A 265 -15.35 -6.69 34.41
N SER A 266 -15.53 -5.62 33.64
CA SER A 266 -15.45 -5.67 32.18
C SER A 266 -14.05 -5.99 31.66
N GLN A 267 -13.97 -6.88 30.67
CA GLN A 267 -12.73 -7.26 29.99
C GLN A 267 -12.97 -7.37 28.48
N ALA A 268 -12.04 -6.82 27.70
CA ALA A 268 -12.03 -6.98 26.25
C ALA A 268 -11.98 -8.47 25.83
N PRO A 269 -12.77 -8.88 24.83
CA PRO A 269 -12.78 -10.25 24.34
C PRO A 269 -11.47 -10.66 23.68
N SER A 270 -11.21 -11.97 23.67
CA SER A 270 -10.06 -12.58 22.99
C SER A 270 -10.42 -13.10 21.60
N PHE A 271 -9.43 -13.14 20.69
CA PHE A 271 -9.57 -13.79 19.38
C PHE A 271 -9.39 -15.31 19.55
N GLN A 272 -10.32 -16.11 19.01
CA GLN A 272 -10.35 -17.59 19.10
C GLN A 272 -9.65 -18.28 17.93
#